data_AF-A0A2M7YZU7-F1
#
_entry.id   AF-A0A2M7YZU7-F1
#
_cell.length_a   1.000
_cell.length_b   1.000
_cell.length_c   1.000
_cell.angle_alpha   90.00
_cell.angle_beta   90.00
_cell.angle_gamma   90.00
#
_symmetry.space_group_name_H-M   'P 1'
#
loop_
_entity.id
_entity.type
_entity.pdbx_description
1 polymer ?
#
loop_
_entity_poly.entity_id
_entity_poly.type
_entity_poly.pdbx_seq_one_letter_code
_entity_poly.pdbx_strand_id
1 'polypeptide(L)' 'MKRALSLAAKGKGRTSPNPMVGAVIVKDGQIVGEAYHRRSGEPHAE' A
#
# COMPACT_ATOMS: atom_id res chain seq x y z
N MET A 1 -0.64 6.81 -9.74
CA MET A 1 -1.56 5.70 -9.45
C MET A 1 -0.99 4.29 -9.68
N LYS A 2 -0.38 3.97 -10.83
CA LYS A 2 0.17 2.62 -11.11
C LYS A 2 1.05 2.06 -9.98
N ARG A 3 1.95 2.88 -9.43
CA ARG A 3 2.84 2.48 -8.33
C ARG A 3 2.09 2.05 -7.06
N ALA A 4 1.06 2.78 -6.66
CA ALA A 4 0.22 2.44 -5.50
C ALA A 4 -0.51 1.10 -5.69
N LEU A 5 -1.01 0.81 -6.89
CA LEU A 5 -1.63 -0.48 -7.21
C LEU A 5 -0.59 -1.63 -7.16
N SER A 6 0.63 -1.39 -7.65
CA SER A 6 1.73 -2.37 -7.55
C SER A 6 2.13 -2.63 -6.09
N LEU A 7 2.08 -1.62 -5.22
CA LEU A 7 2.28 -1.79 -3.78
C LEU A 7 1.14 -2.60 -3.15
N ALA A 8 -0.11 -2.28 -3.45
CA ALA A 8 -1.29 -3.00 -2.95
C ALA A 8 -1.23 -4.50 -3.31
N ALA A 9 -0.81 -4.83 -4.53
CA ALA A 9 -0.69 -6.21 -4.99
C ALA A 9 0.25 -7.08 -4.13
N LYS A 10 1.19 -6.48 -3.38
CA LYS A 10 2.06 -7.20 -2.44
C LYS A 10 1.31 -7.77 -1.23
N GLY A 11 0.12 -7.26 -0.92
CA GLY A 11 -0.76 -7.76 0.15
C GLY A 11 -1.60 -8.98 -0.27
N LYS A 12 -1.53 -9.42 -1.53
CA LYS A 12 -2.38 -10.50 -2.05
C LYS A 12 -2.28 -11.77 -1.23
N GLY A 13 -3.43 -12.26 -0.76
CA GLY A 13 -3.53 -13.48 0.04
C GLY A 13 -3.11 -13.34 1.50
N ARG A 14 -2.72 -12.14 1.97
CA ARG A 14 -2.25 -11.91 3.34
C ARG A 14 -3.12 -10.95 4.15
N THR A 15 -3.91 -10.12 3.47
CA THR A 15 -4.70 -9.07 4.13
C THR A 15 -6.11 -9.49 4.52
N SER A 16 -6.64 -10.60 3.99
CA SER A 16 -8.02 -11.05 4.29
C SER A 16 -8.29 -11.12 5.81
N PRO A 17 -9.44 -10.63 6.32
CA PRO A 17 -10.60 -10.11 5.58
C PRO A 17 -10.46 -8.67 5.03
N ASN A 18 -9.36 -7.98 5.31
CA ASN A 18 -9.13 -6.61 4.86
C ASN A 18 -8.71 -6.57 3.37
N PRO A 19 -9.03 -5.46 2.65
CA PRO A 19 -8.62 -5.30 1.27
C PRO A 19 -7.11 -5.10 1.13
N MET A 20 -6.61 -5.30 -0.08
CA MET A 20 -5.26 -4.88 -0.46
C MET A 20 -5.25 -3.36 -0.65
N VAL A 21 -4.34 -2.67 0.04
CA VAL A 21 -4.17 -1.21 -0.07
C VAL A 21 -2.70 -0.89 -0.24
N GLY A 22 -2.40 0.09 -1.09
CA GLY A 22 -1.06 0.64 -1.29
C GLY A 22 -1.13 2.15 -1.39
N ALA A 23 -0.18 2.84 -0.78
CA ALA A 23 -0.12 4.29 -0.69
C ALA A 23 1.24 4.80 -1.18
N VAL A 24 1.22 5.97 -1.82
CA VAL A 24 2.42 6.68 -2.29
C VAL A 24 2.23 8.16 -1.97
N ILE A 25 3.20 8.75 -1.27
CA ILE A 25 3.25 10.18 -1.00
C ILE A 25 4.23 10.82 -1.97
N VAL A 26 3.76 11.83 -2.70
CA VAL A 26 4.57 12.59 -3.67
C VAL A 26 4.69 14.02 -3.19
N LYS A 27 5.92 14.54 -3.19
CA LYS A 27 6.23 15.94 -2.92
C LYS A 27 7.23 16.43 -3.96
N ASP A 28 6.95 17.59 -4.56
CA ASP A 28 7.81 18.22 -5.57
C ASP A 28 8.17 17.28 -6.75
N GLY A 29 7.19 16.46 -7.16
CA GLY A 29 7.36 15.47 -8.24
C GLY A 29 8.15 14.21 -7.84
N GLN A 30 8.62 14.12 -6.60
CA GLN A 30 9.39 12.99 -6.08
C GLN A 30 8.57 12.15 -5.10
N ILE A 31 8.79 10.84 -5.12
CA ILE A 31 8.19 9.93 -4.14
C ILE A 31 8.96 10.06 -2.82
N VAL A 32 8.28 10.46 -1.76
CA VAL A 32 8.86 10.64 -0.42
C VAL A 32 8.35 9.61 0.61
N GLY A 33 7.37 8.79 0.23
CA GLY A 33 6.85 7.72 1.08
C GLY A 33 6.09 6.68 0.26
N GLU A 34 6.23 5.42 0.66
CA GLU A 34 5.55 4.28 0.04
C GLU A 34 5.21 3.23 1.10
N ALA A 35 4.00 2.69 1.03
CA ALA A 35 3.57 1.65 1.95
C ALA A 35 2.45 0.79 1.36
N TYR A 36 2.20 -0.36 1.98
CA TYR A 36 1.11 -1.26 1.65
C TYR A 36 0.65 -2.02 2.89
N HIS A 37 -0.63 -2.36 2.95
CA HIS A 37 -1.17 -3.17 4.04
C HIS A 37 -0.65 -4.61 3.93
N ARG A 38 0.14 -5.05 4.91
CA ARG A 38 0.92 -6.31 4.78
C ARG A 38 0.15 -7.53 5.27
N ARG A 39 -0.67 -7.38 6.30
CA ARG A 39 -1.47 -8.45 6.90
C ARG A 39 -2.69 -7.87 7.65
N SER A 40 -3.76 -8.65 7.77
CA SER A 40 -4.89 -8.29 8.63
C SER A 40 -4.43 -8.02 10.07
N GLY A 41 -4.91 -6.91 10.65
CA GLY A 41 -4.56 -6.46 12.00
C GLY A 41 -3.27 -5.65 12.12
N GLU A 42 -2.48 -5.53 11.04
CA GLU A 42 -1.33 -4.63 10.98
C GLU A 42 -1.75 -3.19 10.59
N PRO A 43 -0.87 -2.19 10.76
CA PRO A 43 -1.15 -0.83 10.30
C PRO A 43 -1.58 -0.76 8.83
N HIS A 44 -2.35 0.28 8.52
CA HIS A 44 -2.76 0.58 7.16
C HIS A 44 -1.59 1.06 6.30
N ALA A 45 -1.87 1.30 5.01
CA ALA A 45 -0.85 1.77 4.09
C ALA A 45 -0.57 3.28 4.23
N GLU A 46 -1.57 4.09 4.58
CA GLU A 46 -1.42 5.51 4.93
C GLU A 46 -0.65 5.73 6.24
#